data_AF-A0AA35V9E1-F1
#
_entry.id   AF-A0AA35V9E1-F1
#
_cell.length_a   1.000
_cell.length_b   1.000
_cell.length_c   1.000
_cell.angle_alpha   90.00
_cell.angle_beta   90.00
_cell.angle_gamma   90.00
#
_symmetry.space_group_name_H-M   'P 1'
#
loop_
_entity.id
_entity.type
_entity.pdbx_description
1 polymer ?
#
loop_
_entity_poly.entity_id
_entity_poly.type
_entity_poly.pdbx_seq_one_letter_code
_entity_poly.pdbx_strand_id
1 'polypeptide(L)' 'MSGRLRWSDRALLDLLRQLDQLPMAQEFLRRIPAYASGYRLLTAQLDRLHPRQPDERQARLADFAKPWGLSFPC' A
#
# COMPACT_ATOMS: atom_id res chain seq x y z
N MET A 1 14.20 -27.00 7.77
CA MET A 1 15.04 -25.89 8.25
C MET A 1 14.18 -24.63 8.24
N SER A 2 13.84 -24.11 9.42
CA SER A 2 12.93 -22.97 9.55
C SER A 2 13.69 -21.68 9.24
N GLY A 3 13.71 -21.30 7.95
CA GLY A 3 14.28 -20.05 7.49
C GLY A 3 13.41 -18.89 7.95
N ARG A 4 13.75 -18.28 9.09
CA ARG A 4 13.18 -16.98 9.47
C ARG A 4 13.58 -15.98 8.38
N LEU A 5 12.62 -15.56 7.57
CA LEU A 5 12.78 -14.46 6.61
C LEU A 5 13.29 -13.25 7.40
N ARG A 6 14.57 -12.92 7.19
CA ARG A 6 15.17 -11.72 7.76
C ARG A 6 14.69 -10.57 6.89
N TRP A 7 13.76 -9.79 7.40
CA TRP A 7 13.20 -8.58 6.78
C TRP A 7 14.27 -7.52 6.43
N SER A 8 15.50 -7.68 6.92
CA SER A 8 16.65 -6.82 6.62
C SER A 8 17.50 -7.29 5.43
N ASP A 9 17.15 -8.41 4.79
CA ASP A 9 17.90 -8.92 3.64
C ASP A 9 17.61 -8.08 2.40
N ARG A 10 18.62 -7.36 1.90
CA ARG A 10 18.50 -6.52 0.70
C ARG A 10 18.04 -7.31 -0.52
N ALA A 11 18.48 -8.55 -0.68
CA ALA A 11 18.07 -9.37 -1.82
C ALA A 11 16.58 -9.75 -1.73
N LEU A 12 16.06 -9.98 -0.52
CA LEU A 12 14.64 -10.19 -0.28
C LEU A 12 13.84 -8.92 -0.53
N LEU A 13 14.33 -7.76 -0.08
CA LEU A 13 13.68 -6.46 -0.30
C LEU A 13 13.64 -6.10 -1.79
N ASP A 14 14.72 -6.35 -2.53
CA ASP A 14 14.76 -6.11 -3.98
C ASP A 14 13.85 -7.07 -4.75
N LEU A 15 13.78 -8.35 -4.35
CA LEU A 15 12.83 -9.32 -4.89
C LEU A 15 11.39 -8.89 -4.61
N LEU A 16 11.08 -8.51 -3.37
CA LEU A 16 9.76 -7.99 -3.01
C LEU A 16 9.42 -6.75 -3.81
N ARG A 17 10.38 -5.85 -4.07
CA ARG A 17 10.19 -4.65 -4.88
C ARG A 17 9.94 -4.97 -6.36
N GLN A 18 10.57 -6.01 -6.89
CA GLN A 18 10.28 -6.54 -8.23
C GLN A 18 8.90 -7.23 -8.29
N LEU A 19 8.50 -7.92 -7.23
CA LEU A 19 7.16 -8.50 -7.09
C LEU A 19 6.08 -7.42 -6.87
N ASP A 20 6.43 -6.28 -6.27
CA ASP A 20 5.55 -5.11 -6.13
C ASP A 20 5.27 -4.44 -7.49
N GLN A 21 6.16 -4.61 -8.47
CA GLN A 21 5.92 -4.24 -9.87
C GLN A 21 5.05 -5.25 -10.62
N LEU A 22 4.79 -6.44 -10.05
CA LEU A 22 3.79 -7.34 -10.59
C LEU A 22 2.40 -6.90 -10.10
N PRO A 23 1.40 -6.80 -11.00
CA PRO A 23 0.01 -6.52 -10.65
C PRO A 23 -0.56 -7.49 -9.60
N MET A 24 0.10 -8.62 -9.36
CA MET A 24 -0.35 -9.70 -8.48
C MET A 24 -0.52 -9.28 -7.02
N ALA A 25 0.39 -8.46 -6.46
CA ALA A 25 0.25 -7.99 -5.07
C ALA A 25 -0.98 -7.09 -4.92
N GLN A 26 -1.19 -6.18 -5.88
CA GLN A 26 -2.37 -5.32 -5.92
C GLN A 26 -3.66 -6.11 -6.19
N GLU A 27 -3.63 -7.11 -7.07
CA GLU A 27 -4.76 -8.01 -7.33
C GLU A 27 -5.11 -8.83 -6.10
N PHE A 28 -4.11 -9.32 -5.34
CA PHE A 28 -4.35 -10.03 -4.10
C PHE A 28 -5.00 -9.12 -3.05
N LEU A 29 -4.48 -7.90 -2.88
CA LEU A 29 -5.08 -6.90 -1.98
C LEU A 29 -6.53 -6.57 -2.37
N ARG A 30 -6.83 -6.45 -3.67
CA ARG A 30 -8.21 -6.23 -4.17
C ARG A 30 -9.18 -7.35 -3.78
N ARG A 31 -8.69 -8.58 -3.59
CA ARG A 31 -9.51 -9.71 -3.14
C ARG A 31 -9.78 -9.71 -1.62
N ILE A 32 -9.05 -8.92 -0.83
CA ILE A 32 -9.29 -8.79 0.60
C ILE A 32 -10.46 -7.81 0.85
N PRO A 33 -11.58 -8.25 1.44
CA PRO A 33 -12.77 -7.40 1.60
C PRO A 33 -12.52 -6.13 2.42
N ALA A 34 -11.66 -6.21 3.44
CA ALA A 34 -11.26 -5.08 4.27
C ALA A 34 -10.45 -4.03 3.48
N TYR A 35 -9.52 -4.47 2.63
CA TYR A 35 -8.78 -3.58 1.74
C TYR A 35 -9.71 -2.92 0.72
N ALA A 36 -10.56 -3.70 0.06
CA ALA A 36 -11.44 -3.20 -1.00
C ALA A 36 -12.53 -2.23 -0.48
N SER A 37 -13.04 -2.42 0.74
CA SER A 37 -13.97 -1.49 1.38
C SER A 37 -13.25 -0.23 1.86
N GLY A 38 -12.11 -0.37 2.54
CA GLY A 38 -11.31 0.76 3.00
C GLY A 38 -10.81 1.64 1.85
N TYR A 39 -10.36 1.04 0.75
CA TYR A 39 -9.92 1.76 -0.44
C TYR A 39 -11.06 2.59 -1.07
N ARG A 40 -12.27 2.00 -1.19
CA ARG A 40 -13.44 2.74 -1.69
C ARG A 40 -13.82 3.92 -0.80
N LEU A 41 -13.78 3.74 0.52
CA LEU A 41 -14.02 4.82 1.47
C LEU A 41 -12.97 5.92 1.35
N LEU A 42 -11.69 5.55 1.24
CA LEU A 42 -10.60 6.48 1.03
C LEU A 42 -10.80 7.29 -0.25
N THR A 43 -11.07 6.65 -1.39
CA THR A 43 -11.30 7.37 -2.66
C THR A 43 -12.45 8.38 -2.53
N ALA A 44 -13.57 7.97 -1.93
CA ALA A 44 -14.69 8.89 -1.70
C ALA A 44 -14.35 10.06 -0.77
N GLN A 45 -13.44 9.89 0.19
CA GLN A 45 -12.94 10.98 1.03
C GLN A 45 -11.99 11.89 0.25
N LEU A 46 -11.11 11.32 -0.57
CA LEU A 46 -10.16 12.05 -1.39
C LEU A 46 -10.82 12.85 -2.51
N ASP A 47 -11.95 12.39 -3.04
CA ASP A 47 -12.76 13.12 -4.03
C ASP A 47 -13.47 14.33 -3.43
N ARG A 48 -13.72 14.31 -2.11
CA ARG A 48 -14.30 15.43 -1.35
C ARG A 48 -13.24 16.43 -0.87
N LEU A 49 -11.97 16.03 -0.86
CA LEU A 49 -10.87 16.93 -0.53
C LEU A 49 -10.67 17.92 -1.67
N HIS A 50 -10.65 19.21 -1.33
CA HIS A 50 -10.41 20.26 -2.32
C HIS A 50 -9.01 20.04 -2.92
N PRO A 51 -8.82 20.19 -4.25
CA PRO A 51 -7.53 20.01 -4.92
C PRO A 51 -6.40 20.95 -4.47
N ARG A 52 -6.64 21.79 -3.44
CA ARG A 52 -5.67 22.71 -2.84
C ARG A 52 -5.03 22.17 -1.55
N GLN A 53 -5.32 20.94 -1.15
CA GLN A 53 -4.74 20.28 0.03
C GLN A 53 -3.95 19.00 -0.35
N PRO A 54 -2.87 19.14 -1.13
CA PRO A 54 -2.06 17.98 -1.57
C PRO A 54 -1.44 17.22 -0.39
N ASP A 55 -1.01 17.92 0.65
CA ASP A 55 -0.38 17.33 1.84
C ASP A 55 -1.35 16.45 2.63
N GLU A 56 -2.60 16.90 2.80
CA GLU A 56 -3.63 16.13 3.49
C GLU A 56 -4.02 14.88 2.68
N ARG A 57 -4.08 15.01 1.36
CA ARG A 57 -4.32 13.87 0.46
C ARG A 57 -3.19 12.84 0.58
N GLN A 58 -1.94 13.27 0.59
CA GLN A 58 -0.78 12.38 0.72
C GLN A 58 -0.74 11.71 2.09
N ALA A 59 -1.02 12.44 3.18
CA ALA A 59 -1.08 11.88 4.52
C ALA A 59 -2.14 10.77 4.65
N ARG A 60 -3.35 10.98 4.11
CA ARG A 60 -4.42 9.97 4.13
C ARG A 60 -4.09 8.72 3.31
N LEU A 61 -3.41 8.89 2.18
CA LEU A 61 -2.93 7.77 1.37
C LEU A 61 -1.86 6.96 2.10
N ALA A 62 -0.90 7.65 2.74
CA ALA A 62 0.14 7.02 3.53
C ALA A 62 -0.42 6.27 4.75
N ASP A 63 -1.37 6.86 5.47
CA ASP A 63 -2.01 6.21 6.62
C ASP A 63 -2.83 4.99 6.23
N PHE A 64 -3.49 5.03 5.06
CA PHE A 64 -4.16 3.84 4.52
C PHE A 64 -3.16 2.76 4.10
N ALA A 65 -2.00 3.13 3.54
CA ALA A 65 -1.00 2.18 3.03
C ALA A 65 -0.26 1.40 4.13
N LYS A 66 0.02 2.04 5.29
CA LYS A 66 0.82 1.47 6.40
C LYS A 66 0.39 0.05 6.84
N PRO A 67 -0.89 -0.24 7.13
CA PRO A 67 -1.31 -1.56 7.61
C PRO A 67 -1.16 -2.67 6.56
N TRP A 68 -1.10 -2.30 5.27
CA TRP A 68 -0.97 -3.24 4.16
C TRP A 68 0.48 -3.47 3.73
N GLY A 69 1.44 -2.84 4.42
CA GLY A 69 2.86 -2.93 4.06
C GLY A 69 3.20 -2.28 2.71
N LEU A 70 2.31 -1.42 2.20
CA LEU A 70 2.50 -0.75 0.92
C LEU A 70 3.48 0.41 1.08
N SER A 71 4.47 0.45 0.21
CA SER A 71 5.42 1.56 0.12
C SER A 71 4.73 2.74 -0.57
N PHE A 72 4.47 3.83 0.14
CA PHE A 72 3.97 5.07 -0.47
C PHE A 72 5.14 6.02 -0.70
N PRO A 73 5.32 6.60 -1.90
CA PRO A 73 6.37 7.59 -2.11
C PRO A 73 6.12 8.80 -1.20
N CYS A 74 7.12 9.09 -0.38
CA CYS A 74 7.24 10.32 0.39
C CYS A 74 7.50 11.50 -0.55
#